data_AF-A0A2H0DRI6-F1
#
_entry.id   AF-A0A2H0DRI6-F1
#
_cell.length_a   1.000
_cell.length_b   1.000
_cell.length_c   1.000
_cell.angle_alpha   90.00
_cell.angle_beta   90.00
_cell.angle_gamma   90.00
#
_symmetry.space_group_name_H-M   'P 1'
#
loop_
_entity.id
_entity.type
_entity.pdbx_description
1 polymer ?
#
loop_
_entity_poly.entity_id
_entity_poly.type
_entity_poly.pdbx_seq_one_letter_code
_entity_poly.pdbx_strand_id
1 'polypeptide(L)'
;MSASGRSVWSWALYDWANSAFATTVMAGFFPLFFKAYWADGASASTSTFYLGMANSGASIVIAALAPFLGAIADRGSAKKGFLFAFAALGVVMTGGLWFVEKGQWQAALCLFVAATIGFMGSNTFYDALLPGVASKQRLDRVSALGFALGYIGGGLLFALNVLMYLKPAAFGLPDGATAIRVSFLMVAVWWALFSIPLMLFVEEPRFGEPLPILEAVGAGWRQLRGTAREIRDLKVVGLFLAAYWLYIDGVDTIVRMAVDYGMALGFPSGSLITALLLVQFVAFPAAVLYGRISERTGPKPAILAAIAGYGGITVLAYYMSERWHFYALAVLVGLFQGGIQAISRSLYARLIPENKAAEFFGFYNMLGKFAAVVGPALMGTVTLITGRPRVGILSLLILFAGGAALLWRVDVEEGERTAREKLS
;
A
#
# COMPACT_ATOMS: atom_id res chain seq x y z
N MET A 1 -13.29 24.42 -6.49
CA MET A 1 -12.88 25.15 -5.26
C MET A 1 -11.42 24.84 -5.01
N SER A 2 -10.54 25.84 -4.84
CA SER A 2 -9.16 25.53 -4.45
C SER A 2 -9.16 24.97 -3.04
N ALA A 3 -8.77 23.71 -2.85
CA ALA A 3 -8.66 23.15 -1.52
C ALA A 3 -7.76 24.05 -0.65
N SER A 4 -8.23 24.39 0.54
CA SER A 4 -7.42 25.13 1.51
C SER A 4 -6.17 24.32 1.81
N GLY A 5 -5.02 24.98 2.05
CA GLY A 5 -3.79 24.27 2.43
C GLY A 5 -4.01 23.35 3.64
N ARG A 6 -4.97 23.70 4.52
CA ARG A 6 -5.40 22.88 5.65
C ARG A 6 -5.99 21.52 5.24
N SER A 7 -6.82 21.48 4.20
CA SER A 7 -7.41 20.22 3.69
C SER A 7 -6.32 19.29 3.14
N VAL A 8 -5.38 19.84 2.35
CA VAL A 8 -4.26 19.08 1.78
C VAL A 8 -3.39 18.44 2.87
N TRP A 9 -2.98 19.22 3.88
CA TRP A 9 -2.18 18.70 4.99
C TRP A 9 -2.94 17.68 5.83
N SER A 10 -4.23 17.91 6.07
CA SER A 10 -5.08 17.00 6.84
C SER A 10 -5.30 15.68 6.13
N TRP A 11 -5.45 15.70 4.80
CA TRP A 11 -5.48 14.50 3.97
C TRP A 11 -4.13 13.76 4.04
N ALA A 12 -3.02 14.46 3.78
CA ALA A 12 -1.69 13.84 3.78
C ALA A 12 -1.29 13.26 5.16
N LEU A 13 -1.79 13.82 6.26
CA LEU A 13 -1.54 13.29 7.61
C LEU A 13 -2.22 11.93 7.85
N TYR A 14 -3.22 11.55 7.04
CA TYR A 14 -3.78 10.21 7.11
C TYR A 14 -2.80 9.15 6.60
N ASP A 15 -1.99 9.44 5.58
CA ASP A 15 -0.89 8.54 5.19
C ASP A 15 0.14 8.41 6.32
N TRP A 16 0.46 9.50 7.04
CA TRP A 16 1.28 9.44 8.26
C TRP A 16 0.67 8.51 9.34
N ALA A 17 -0.65 8.53 9.47
CA ALA A 17 -1.40 7.72 10.42
C ALA A 17 -1.40 6.22 10.04
N ASN A 18 -1.84 5.90 8.82
CA ASN A 18 -2.02 4.52 8.36
C ASN A 18 -0.66 3.80 8.16
N SER A 19 0.41 4.54 7.85
CA SER A 19 1.71 3.94 7.52
C SER A 19 2.38 3.32 8.74
N ALA A 20 2.00 3.73 9.95
CA ALA A 20 2.35 3.02 11.18
C ALA A 20 1.96 1.54 11.14
N PHE A 21 0.76 1.23 10.62
CA PHE A 21 0.29 -0.15 10.45
C PHE A 21 1.07 -0.89 9.36
N ALA A 22 1.23 -0.27 8.18
CA ALA A 22 1.96 -0.88 7.07
C ALA A 22 3.42 -1.24 7.44
N THR A 23 4.10 -0.35 8.15
CA THR A 23 5.52 -0.50 8.50
C THR A 23 5.73 -1.40 9.72
N THR A 24 5.09 -1.11 10.86
CA THR A 24 5.32 -1.85 12.10
C THR A 24 4.59 -3.19 12.11
N VAL A 25 3.35 -3.25 11.63
CA VAL A 25 2.53 -4.47 11.71
C VAL A 25 2.80 -5.33 10.50
N MET A 26 2.39 -4.89 9.30
CA MET A 26 2.41 -5.73 8.11
C MET A 26 3.83 -6.15 7.68
N ALA A 27 4.76 -5.19 7.61
CA ALA A 27 6.11 -5.45 7.11
C ALA A 27 7.10 -5.87 8.21
N GLY A 28 7.01 -5.27 9.39
CA GLY A 28 7.99 -5.43 10.46
C GLY A 28 7.69 -6.59 11.40
N PHE A 29 6.98 -6.30 12.49
CA PHE A 29 6.91 -7.18 13.64
C PHE A 29 5.90 -8.31 13.51
N PHE A 30 4.78 -8.16 12.81
CA PHE A 30 3.77 -9.22 12.79
C PHE A 30 4.30 -10.53 12.20
N PRO A 31 4.91 -10.58 11.00
CA PRO A 31 5.38 -11.85 10.43
C PRO A 31 6.46 -12.52 11.29
N LEU A 32 7.38 -11.73 11.85
CA LEU A 32 8.47 -12.21 12.70
C LEU A 32 7.96 -12.74 14.03
N PHE A 33 7.10 -11.96 14.70
CA PHE A 33 6.55 -12.30 16.01
C PHE A 33 5.54 -13.45 15.91
N PHE A 34 4.77 -13.52 14.82
CA PHE A 34 3.88 -14.65 14.58
C PHE A 34 4.64 -15.97 14.53
N LYS A 35 5.74 -16.04 13.77
CA LYS A 35 6.59 -17.24 13.69
C LYS A 35 7.23 -17.59 15.04
N ALA A 36 7.68 -16.60 15.80
CA ALA A 36 8.48 -16.82 17.01
C ALA A 36 7.66 -16.97 18.31
N TYR A 37 6.45 -16.44 18.38
CA TYR A 37 5.67 -16.32 19.62
C TYR A 37 4.28 -16.95 19.54
N TRP A 38 3.50 -16.63 18.51
CA TRP A 38 2.13 -17.14 18.41
C TRP A 38 2.03 -18.53 17.77
N ALA A 39 2.81 -18.81 16.73
CA ALA A 39 2.90 -20.11 16.07
C ALA A 39 3.98 -21.00 16.72
N ASP A 40 4.08 -20.96 18.05
CA ASP A 40 5.07 -21.73 18.81
C ASP A 40 4.91 -23.24 18.53
N GLY A 41 6.04 -23.91 18.26
CA GLY A 41 6.05 -25.33 17.87
C GLY A 41 5.66 -25.63 16.42
N ALA A 42 5.20 -24.65 15.62
CA ALA A 42 4.97 -24.85 14.20
C ALA A 42 6.29 -24.81 13.41
N SER A 43 6.38 -25.60 12.34
CA SER A 43 7.52 -25.52 11.43
C SER A 43 7.57 -24.16 10.70
N ALA A 44 8.75 -23.78 10.21
CA ALA A 44 8.92 -22.53 9.44
C ALA A 44 8.06 -22.51 8.16
N SER A 45 7.85 -23.67 7.52
CA SER A 45 6.99 -23.78 6.34
C SER A 45 5.52 -23.65 6.70
N THR A 46 5.08 -24.30 7.79
CA THR A 46 3.70 -24.22 8.30
C THR A 46 3.32 -22.80 8.70
N SER A 47 4.16 -22.10 9.46
CA SER A 47 3.91 -20.71 9.88
C SER A 47 3.90 -19.75 8.69
N THR A 48 4.76 -19.98 7.69
CA THR A 48 4.74 -19.21 6.43
C THR A 48 3.45 -19.46 5.65
N PHE A 49 2.97 -20.71 5.59
CA PHE A 49 1.69 -21.04 4.97
C PHE A 49 0.51 -20.33 5.65
N TYR A 50 0.46 -20.33 6.99
CA TYR A 50 -0.57 -19.61 7.76
C TYR A 50 -0.61 -18.12 7.44
N LEU A 51 0.55 -17.45 7.41
CA LEU A 51 0.64 -16.04 7.03
C LEU A 51 0.23 -15.80 5.57
N GLY A 52 0.61 -16.70 4.66
CA GLY A 52 0.20 -16.63 3.26
C GLY A 52 -1.31 -16.73 3.09
N MET A 53 -1.94 -17.69 3.77
CA MET A 53 -3.41 -17.86 3.77
C MET A 53 -4.13 -16.64 4.35
N ALA A 54 -3.62 -16.07 5.45
CA ALA A 54 -4.19 -14.88 6.06
C ALA A 54 -4.15 -13.66 5.12
N ASN A 55 -2.98 -13.37 4.51
CA ASN A 55 -2.84 -12.26 3.57
C ASN A 55 -3.71 -12.44 2.32
N SER A 56 -3.77 -13.65 1.76
CA SER A 56 -4.63 -13.98 0.63
C SER A 56 -6.10 -13.83 0.97
N GLY A 57 -6.54 -14.35 2.12
CA GLY A 57 -7.92 -14.22 2.60
C GLY A 57 -8.36 -12.76 2.76
N ALA A 58 -7.55 -11.94 3.45
CA ALA A 58 -7.81 -10.51 3.59
C ALA A 58 -7.91 -9.80 2.23
N SER A 59 -7.01 -10.14 1.30
CA SER A 59 -6.96 -9.56 -0.04
C SER A 59 -8.18 -9.94 -0.87
N ILE A 60 -8.64 -11.21 -0.82
CA ILE A 60 -9.84 -11.68 -1.52
C ILE A 60 -11.10 -10.98 -1.00
N VAL A 61 -11.24 -10.85 0.32
CA VAL A 61 -12.40 -10.20 0.94
C VAL A 61 -12.50 -8.75 0.48
N ILE A 62 -11.42 -7.98 0.58
CA ILE A 62 -11.43 -6.58 0.14
C ILE A 62 -11.54 -6.47 -1.39
N ALA A 63 -10.90 -7.34 -2.16
CA ALA A 63 -11.05 -7.35 -3.60
C ALA A 63 -12.52 -7.51 -4.03
N ALA A 64 -13.26 -8.41 -3.37
CA ALA A 64 -14.67 -8.62 -3.65
C ALA A 64 -15.56 -7.45 -3.19
N LEU A 65 -15.21 -6.80 -2.06
CA LEU A 65 -16.05 -5.77 -1.44
C LEU A 65 -15.73 -4.34 -1.93
N ALA A 66 -14.48 -4.02 -2.25
CA ALA A 66 -14.03 -2.65 -2.47
C ALA A 66 -14.74 -1.94 -3.64
N PRO A 67 -14.90 -2.56 -4.83
CA PRO A 67 -15.61 -1.89 -5.92
C PRO A 67 -17.11 -1.67 -5.58
N PHE A 68 -17.72 -2.62 -4.87
CA PHE A 68 -19.13 -2.54 -4.46
C PHE A 68 -19.35 -1.45 -3.41
N LEU A 69 -18.52 -1.42 -2.36
CA LEU A 69 -18.57 -0.38 -1.32
C LEU A 69 -18.20 0.99 -1.90
N GLY A 70 -17.30 1.05 -2.88
CA GLY A 70 -16.98 2.25 -3.65
C GLY A 70 -18.19 2.82 -4.38
N ALA A 71 -18.94 1.96 -5.09
CA ALA A 71 -20.16 2.36 -5.79
C ALA A 71 -21.25 2.91 -4.84
N ILE A 72 -21.37 2.34 -3.64
CA ILE A 72 -22.26 2.86 -2.58
C ILE A 72 -21.76 4.22 -2.08
N ALA A 73 -20.46 4.35 -1.83
CA ALA A 73 -19.86 5.58 -1.30
C ALA A 73 -19.98 6.77 -2.26
N ASP A 74 -19.90 6.53 -3.57
CA ASP A 74 -20.01 7.59 -4.59
C ASP A 74 -21.43 8.19 -4.67
N ARG A 75 -22.49 7.44 -4.37
CA ARG A 75 -23.87 7.97 -4.38
C ARG A 75 -24.29 8.63 -3.07
N GLY A 76 -23.70 8.21 -1.96
CA GLY A 76 -24.09 8.68 -0.62
C GLY A 76 -23.25 9.83 -0.07
N SER A 77 -22.19 10.27 -0.78
CA SER A 77 -21.13 11.10 -0.18
C SER A 77 -20.69 10.53 1.17
N ALA A 78 -20.43 9.22 1.18
CA ALA A 78 -20.15 8.43 2.38
C ALA A 78 -18.69 7.94 2.46
N LYS A 79 -17.79 8.43 1.59
CA LYS A 79 -16.37 8.06 1.53
C LYS A 79 -15.70 8.25 2.88
N LYS A 80 -15.91 9.40 3.56
CA LYS A 80 -15.35 9.62 4.89
C LYS A 80 -15.93 8.64 5.91
N GLY A 81 -17.24 8.40 5.87
CA GLY A 81 -17.89 7.45 6.78
C GLY A 81 -17.31 6.04 6.67
N PHE A 82 -17.18 5.53 5.44
CA PHE A 82 -16.55 4.23 5.21
C PHE A 82 -15.06 4.22 5.60
N LEU A 83 -14.31 5.28 5.26
CA LEU A 83 -12.90 5.42 5.67
C LEU A 83 -12.76 5.23 7.17
N PHE A 84 -13.52 5.97 7.98
CA PHE A 84 -13.43 5.89 9.44
C PHE A 84 -13.96 4.58 10.02
N ALA A 85 -15.00 3.98 9.42
CA ALA A 85 -15.47 2.67 9.85
C ALA A 85 -14.39 1.59 9.65
N PHE A 86 -13.73 1.58 8.50
CA PHE A 86 -12.63 0.65 8.21
C PHE A 86 -11.38 0.98 9.03
N ALA A 87 -11.04 2.26 9.22
CA ALA A 87 -9.93 2.68 10.07
C ALA A 87 -10.16 2.26 11.52
N ALA A 88 -11.39 2.41 12.05
CA ALA A 88 -11.75 1.97 13.38
C ALA A 88 -11.62 0.45 13.53
N LEU A 89 -12.08 -0.34 12.54
CA LEU A 89 -11.83 -1.78 12.50
C LEU A 89 -10.32 -2.07 12.56
N GLY A 90 -9.52 -1.40 11.71
CA GLY A 90 -8.07 -1.53 11.67
C GLY A 90 -7.41 -1.26 13.03
N VAL A 91 -7.74 -0.12 13.63
CA VAL A 91 -7.23 0.34 14.92
C VAL A 91 -7.59 -0.63 16.04
N VAL A 92 -8.87 -1.00 16.17
CA VAL A 92 -9.35 -1.86 17.26
C VAL A 92 -8.74 -3.26 17.15
N MET A 93 -8.69 -3.83 15.94
CA MET A 93 -8.10 -5.16 15.73
C MET A 93 -6.59 -5.16 15.95
N THR A 94 -5.89 -4.08 15.57
CA THR A 94 -4.45 -3.93 15.86
C THR A 94 -4.19 -3.81 17.35
N GLY A 95 -4.97 -2.99 18.07
CA GLY A 95 -4.87 -2.89 19.53
C GLY A 95 -5.22 -4.21 20.22
N GLY A 96 -6.16 -4.97 19.66
CA GLY A 96 -6.55 -6.29 20.13
C GLY A 96 -5.40 -7.31 20.16
N LEU A 97 -4.37 -7.16 19.31
CA LEU A 97 -3.20 -8.05 19.30
C LEU A 97 -2.44 -8.05 20.64
N TRP A 98 -2.59 -7.01 21.46
CA TRP A 98 -2.08 -6.99 22.82
C TRP A 98 -2.58 -8.17 23.65
N PHE A 99 -3.83 -8.58 23.50
CA PHE A 99 -4.45 -9.60 24.35
C PHE A 99 -4.13 -11.04 23.92
N VAL A 100 -3.45 -11.25 22.79
CA VAL A 100 -3.17 -12.58 22.28
C VAL A 100 -1.95 -13.19 22.96
N GLU A 101 -2.16 -14.30 23.66
CA GLU A 101 -1.10 -15.00 24.38
C GLU A 101 -0.28 -15.93 23.48
N LYS A 102 0.89 -16.36 24.00
CA LYS A 102 1.80 -17.29 23.31
C LYS A 102 1.07 -18.56 22.87
N GLY A 103 1.33 -19.05 21.66
CA GLY A 103 0.69 -20.25 21.11
C GLY A 103 -0.70 -20.04 20.48
N GLN A 104 -1.35 -18.88 20.70
CA GLN A 104 -2.69 -18.59 20.16
C GLN A 104 -2.65 -18.04 18.72
N TRP A 105 -2.07 -18.82 17.79
CA TRP A 105 -1.87 -18.39 16.41
C TRP A 105 -3.18 -18.07 15.67
N GLN A 106 -4.28 -18.79 15.93
CA GLN A 106 -5.56 -18.53 15.26
C GLN A 106 -6.09 -17.13 15.60
N ALA A 107 -6.07 -16.77 16.88
CA ALA A 107 -6.52 -15.46 17.34
C ALA A 107 -5.66 -14.34 16.74
N ALA A 108 -4.33 -14.53 16.72
CA ALA A 108 -3.42 -13.58 16.08
C ALA A 108 -3.74 -13.38 14.60
N LEU A 109 -3.98 -14.46 13.85
CA LEU A 109 -4.35 -14.37 12.42
C LEU A 109 -5.70 -13.70 12.21
N CYS A 110 -6.73 -14.06 12.99
CA CYS A 110 -8.05 -13.46 12.85
C CYS A 110 -8.00 -11.95 13.06
N LEU A 111 -7.32 -11.49 14.10
CA LEU A 111 -7.13 -10.06 14.37
C LEU A 111 -6.31 -9.38 13.27
N PHE A 112 -5.23 -10.01 12.81
CA PHE A 112 -4.41 -9.48 11.73
C PHE A 112 -5.15 -9.35 10.40
N VAL A 113 -5.94 -10.36 10.04
CA VAL A 113 -6.79 -10.35 8.85
C VAL A 113 -7.80 -9.23 8.94
N ALA A 114 -8.52 -9.12 10.06
CA ALA A 114 -9.49 -8.05 10.27
C ALA A 114 -8.84 -6.66 10.26
N ALA A 115 -7.65 -6.51 10.87
CA ALA A 115 -6.89 -5.26 10.85
C ALA A 115 -6.44 -4.89 9.42
N THR A 116 -6.00 -5.88 8.65
CA THR A 116 -5.58 -5.72 7.25
C THR A 116 -6.76 -5.34 6.35
N ILE A 117 -7.94 -5.93 6.56
CA ILE A 117 -9.19 -5.53 5.91
C ILE A 117 -9.51 -4.07 6.25
N GLY A 118 -9.42 -3.68 7.52
CA GLY A 118 -9.57 -2.30 7.97
C GLY A 118 -8.62 -1.33 7.27
N PHE A 119 -7.33 -1.67 7.21
CA PHE A 119 -6.31 -0.87 6.53
C PHE A 119 -6.61 -0.70 5.05
N MET A 120 -6.84 -1.80 4.32
CA MET A 120 -7.07 -1.77 2.88
C MET A 120 -8.39 -1.09 2.50
N GLY A 121 -9.46 -1.33 3.27
CA GLY A 121 -10.74 -0.67 3.10
C GLY A 121 -10.62 0.84 3.31
N SER A 122 -9.96 1.27 4.39
CA SER A 122 -9.79 2.70 4.69
C SER A 122 -8.96 3.42 3.61
N ASN A 123 -7.91 2.78 3.09
CA ASN A 123 -7.07 3.35 2.04
C ASN A 123 -7.82 3.53 0.72
N THR A 124 -8.75 2.62 0.41
CA THR A 124 -9.58 2.74 -0.79
C THR A 124 -10.37 4.04 -0.81
N PHE A 125 -11.02 4.38 0.31
CA PHE A 125 -11.79 5.62 0.42
C PHE A 125 -10.92 6.85 0.63
N TYR A 126 -9.77 6.70 1.29
CA TYR A 126 -8.78 7.75 1.43
C TYR A 126 -8.24 8.23 0.06
N ASP A 127 -7.86 7.29 -0.81
CA ASP A 127 -7.41 7.60 -2.17
C ASP A 127 -8.53 8.25 -2.99
N ALA A 128 -9.77 7.79 -2.80
CA ALA A 128 -10.95 8.34 -3.48
C ALA A 128 -11.30 9.79 -3.09
N LEU A 129 -10.76 10.30 -1.98
CA LEU A 129 -10.89 11.71 -1.59
C LEU A 129 -9.90 12.63 -2.33
N LEU A 130 -8.81 12.07 -2.88
CA LEU A 130 -7.75 12.85 -3.52
C LEU A 130 -8.25 13.80 -4.63
N PRO A 131 -9.15 13.38 -5.55
CA PRO A 131 -9.68 14.29 -6.57
C PRO A 131 -10.45 15.48 -5.99
N GLY A 132 -11.05 15.33 -4.81
CA GLY A 132 -11.72 16.42 -4.08
C GLY A 132 -10.76 17.33 -3.30
N VAL A 133 -9.58 16.84 -2.95
CA VAL A 133 -8.59 17.54 -2.12
C VAL A 133 -7.57 18.32 -2.95
N ALA A 134 -7.34 17.95 -4.21
CA ALA A 134 -6.31 18.57 -5.03
C ALA A 134 -6.80 18.87 -6.45
N SER A 135 -6.40 20.03 -6.98
CA SER A 135 -6.60 20.32 -8.39
C SER A 135 -5.71 19.43 -9.26
N LYS A 136 -6.11 19.17 -10.51
CA LYS A 136 -5.39 18.26 -11.42
C LYS A 136 -3.90 18.59 -11.56
N GLN A 137 -3.55 19.87 -11.56
CA GLN A 137 -2.16 20.35 -11.67
C GLN A 137 -1.31 20.02 -10.44
N ARG A 138 -1.93 19.84 -9.26
CA ARG A 138 -1.26 19.60 -7.98
C ARG A 138 -1.41 18.16 -7.48
N LEU A 139 -2.12 17.29 -8.22
CA LEU A 139 -2.37 15.90 -7.81
C LEU A 139 -1.08 15.14 -7.49
N ASP A 140 -0.05 15.29 -8.33
CA ASP A 140 1.23 14.59 -8.16
C ASP A 140 1.91 15.02 -6.85
N ARG A 141 1.97 16.33 -6.59
CA ARG A 141 2.58 16.88 -5.39
C ARG A 141 1.80 16.58 -4.12
N VAL A 142 0.46 16.59 -4.17
CA VAL A 142 -0.37 16.24 -3.02
C VAL A 142 -0.26 14.74 -2.72
N SER A 143 -0.34 13.89 -3.75
CA SER A 143 -0.14 12.44 -3.61
C SER A 143 1.25 12.10 -3.07
N ALA A 144 2.29 12.75 -3.59
CA ALA A 144 3.67 12.60 -3.14
C ALA A 144 3.89 13.09 -1.71
N LEU A 145 3.21 14.19 -1.30
CA LEU A 145 3.23 14.65 0.09
C LEU A 145 2.62 13.60 1.02
N GLY A 146 1.50 12.99 0.64
CA GLY A 146 0.88 11.87 1.38
C GLY A 146 1.88 10.73 1.61
N PHE A 147 2.43 10.18 0.53
CA PHE A 147 3.44 9.11 0.63
C PHE A 147 4.67 9.52 1.44
N ALA A 148 5.19 10.73 1.23
CA ALA A 148 6.32 11.26 2.00
C ALA A 148 6.01 11.24 3.51
N LEU A 149 4.88 11.84 3.92
CA LEU A 149 4.44 11.84 5.31
C LEU A 149 4.19 10.42 5.85
N GLY A 150 3.70 9.51 5.01
CA GLY A 150 3.57 8.09 5.33
C GLY A 150 4.91 7.44 5.68
N TYR A 151 5.93 7.62 4.84
CA TYR A 151 7.26 7.05 5.10
C TYR A 151 7.89 7.59 6.37
N ILE A 152 7.86 8.90 6.60
CA ILE A 152 8.46 9.47 7.81
C ILE A 152 7.64 9.13 9.06
N GLY A 153 6.30 9.17 8.99
CA GLY A 153 5.43 8.84 10.11
C GLY A 153 5.52 7.38 10.53
N GLY A 154 5.36 6.47 9.57
CA GLY A 154 5.54 5.04 9.78
C GLY A 154 6.97 4.69 10.21
N GLY A 155 7.98 5.29 9.56
CA GLY A 155 9.39 5.09 9.88
C GLY A 155 9.78 5.55 11.29
N LEU A 156 9.29 6.71 11.75
CA LEU A 156 9.54 7.21 13.10
C LEU A 156 8.95 6.30 14.18
N LEU A 157 7.68 5.91 14.03
CA LEU A 157 7.05 5.01 14.98
C LEU A 157 7.72 3.63 14.95
N PHE A 158 8.03 3.11 13.76
CA PHE A 158 8.72 1.83 13.63
C PHE A 158 10.14 1.87 14.23
N ALA A 159 10.89 2.95 14.06
CA ALA A 159 12.20 3.13 14.68
C ALA A 159 12.12 3.11 16.22
N LEU A 160 11.12 3.79 16.79
CA LEU A 160 10.85 3.76 18.23
C LEU A 160 10.49 2.34 18.69
N ASN A 161 9.62 1.66 17.96
CA ASN A 161 9.21 0.28 18.24
C ASN A 161 10.39 -0.71 18.18
N VAL A 162 11.29 -0.56 17.20
CA VAL A 162 12.54 -1.32 17.13
C VAL A 162 13.47 -1.01 18.30
N LEU A 163 13.59 0.25 18.70
CA LEU A 163 14.41 0.63 19.85
C LEU A 163 13.88 0.03 21.16
N MET A 164 12.56 0.00 21.35
CA MET A 164 11.91 -0.68 22.48
C MET A 164 12.17 -2.19 22.46
N TYR A 165 12.07 -2.82 21.30
CA TYR A 165 12.36 -4.25 21.15
C TYR A 165 13.82 -4.59 21.46
N LEU A 166 14.77 -3.77 21.01
CA LEU A 166 16.20 -3.99 21.22
C LEU A 166 16.66 -3.64 22.65
N LYS A 167 15.99 -2.69 23.31
CA LYS A 167 16.36 -2.20 24.66
C LYS A 167 15.14 -2.10 25.58
N PRO A 168 14.42 -3.21 25.86
CA PRO A 168 13.15 -3.17 26.59
C PRO A 168 13.29 -2.57 28.01
N ALA A 169 14.37 -2.88 28.71
CA ALA A 169 14.64 -2.35 30.06
C ALA A 169 14.74 -0.81 30.11
N ALA A 170 15.22 -0.16 29.03
CA ALA A 170 15.30 1.30 28.98
C ALA A 170 13.91 1.98 28.91
N PHE A 171 12.88 1.22 28.55
CA PHE A 171 11.49 1.66 28.48
C PHE A 171 10.63 1.08 29.63
N GLY A 172 11.26 0.45 30.62
CA GLY A 172 10.55 -0.20 31.72
C GLY A 172 9.78 -1.46 31.30
N LEU A 173 10.14 -2.06 30.16
CA LEU A 173 9.51 -3.27 29.64
C LEU A 173 10.31 -4.51 30.06
N PRO A 174 9.63 -5.61 30.42
CA PRO A 174 10.29 -6.81 30.95
C PRO A 174 11.12 -7.55 29.88
N ASP A 175 10.66 -7.55 28.62
CA ASP A 175 11.27 -8.30 27.54
C ASP A 175 10.86 -7.75 26.15
N GLY A 176 11.52 -8.25 25.10
CA GLY A 176 11.25 -7.84 23.72
C GLY A 176 9.88 -8.29 23.18
N ALA A 177 9.31 -9.39 23.69
CA ALA A 177 7.98 -9.84 23.27
C ALA A 177 6.89 -8.87 23.77
N THR A 178 7.03 -8.42 25.03
CA THR A 178 6.20 -7.37 25.61
C THR A 178 6.37 -6.06 24.84
N ALA A 179 7.59 -5.70 24.45
CA ALA A 179 7.84 -4.52 23.62
C ALA A 179 7.15 -4.56 22.24
N ILE A 180 7.14 -5.71 21.57
CA ILE A 180 6.40 -5.89 20.32
C ILE A 180 4.89 -5.75 20.55
N ARG A 181 4.35 -6.36 21.61
CA ARG A 181 2.92 -6.26 21.94
C ARG A 181 2.52 -4.81 22.26
N VAL A 182 3.34 -4.06 23.01
CA VAL A 182 3.14 -2.62 23.25
C VAL A 182 3.19 -1.82 21.94
N SER A 183 4.08 -2.19 21.01
CA SER A 183 4.17 -1.53 19.70
C SER A 183 2.85 -1.60 18.92
N PHE A 184 2.08 -2.68 19.02
CA PHE A 184 0.76 -2.77 18.37
C PHE A 184 -0.27 -1.80 18.98
N LEU A 185 -0.26 -1.61 20.30
CA LEU A 185 -1.08 -0.57 20.94
C LEU A 185 -0.67 0.83 20.48
N MET A 186 0.63 1.10 20.38
CA MET A 186 1.13 2.38 19.90
C MET A 186 0.71 2.64 18.45
N VAL A 187 0.74 1.63 17.57
CA VAL A 187 0.22 1.74 16.20
C VAL A 187 -1.28 2.08 16.20
N ALA A 188 -2.07 1.41 17.04
CA ALA A 188 -3.51 1.67 17.12
C ALA A 188 -3.80 3.12 17.56
N VAL A 189 -3.12 3.60 18.61
CA VAL A 189 -3.24 4.98 19.11
C VAL A 189 -2.77 5.99 18.06
N TRP A 190 -1.62 5.74 17.43
CA TRP A 190 -1.05 6.60 16.40
C TRP A 190 -2.00 6.76 15.22
N TRP A 191 -2.49 5.63 14.69
CA TRP A 191 -3.41 5.65 13.56
C TRP A 191 -4.72 6.34 13.92
N ALA A 192 -5.30 6.08 15.10
CA ALA A 192 -6.51 6.79 15.55
C ALA A 192 -6.29 8.31 15.68
N LEU A 193 -5.24 8.72 16.38
CA LEU A 193 -4.95 10.13 16.69
C LEU A 193 -4.70 10.94 15.41
N PHE A 194 -3.86 10.44 14.52
CA PHE A 194 -3.48 11.16 13.30
C PHE A 194 -4.54 11.04 12.19
N SER A 195 -5.58 10.23 12.36
CA SER A 195 -6.75 10.22 11.46
C SER A 195 -7.74 11.36 11.75
N ILE A 196 -7.69 11.96 12.95
CA ILE A 196 -8.63 13.01 13.38
C ILE A 196 -8.60 14.24 12.46
N PRO A 197 -7.43 14.78 12.02
CA PRO A 197 -7.42 15.96 11.17
C PRO A 197 -8.13 15.77 9.83
N LEU A 198 -8.02 14.59 9.20
CA LEU A 198 -8.80 14.26 8.01
C LEU A 198 -10.30 14.31 8.30
N MET A 199 -10.72 13.79 9.46
CA MET A 199 -12.13 13.78 9.87
C MET A 199 -12.70 15.19 9.99
N LEU A 200 -11.91 16.11 10.54
CA LEU A 200 -12.36 17.46 10.86
C LEU A 200 -12.23 18.44 9.69
N PHE A 201 -11.21 18.31 8.85
CA PHE A 201 -10.81 19.38 7.92
C PHE A 201 -10.85 19.02 6.44
N VAL A 202 -11.02 17.75 6.09
CA VAL A 202 -11.24 17.35 4.69
C VAL A 202 -12.74 17.36 4.41
N GLU A 203 -13.16 18.22 3.49
CA GLU A 203 -14.53 18.24 2.99
C GLU A 203 -14.73 17.13 1.96
N GLU A 204 -15.83 16.41 2.08
CA GLU A 204 -16.19 15.39 1.11
C GLU A 204 -16.99 16.03 -0.04
N PRO A 205 -16.57 15.84 -1.31
CA PRO A 205 -17.34 16.29 -2.46
C PRO A 205 -18.73 15.65 -2.45
N ARG A 206 -19.77 16.48 -2.49
CA ARG A 206 -21.16 16.01 -2.52
C ARG A 206 -21.64 15.84 -3.95
N PHE A 207 -21.93 14.60 -4.34
CA PHE A 207 -22.51 14.28 -5.65
C PHE A 207 -23.90 13.65 -5.45
N GLY A 208 -24.95 14.44 -5.71
CA GLY A 208 -26.35 13.98 -5.62
C GLY A 208 -26.92 13.91 -4.20
N GLU A 209 -28.18 13.47 -4.10
CA GLU A 209 -28.88 13.28 -2.82
C GLU A 209 -28.58 11.88 -2.22
N PRO A 210 -28.41 11.79 -0.89
CA PRO A 210 -28.16 10.52 -0.22
C PRO A 210 -29.36 9.58 -0.34
N LEU A 211 -29.10 8.35 -0.82
CA LEU A 211 -30.11 7.30 -0.93
C LEU A 211 -30.21 6.47 0.37
N PRO A 212 -31.38 5.88 0.68
CA PRO A 212 -31.50 4.85 1.70
C PRO A 212 -30.55 3.67 1.45
N ILE A 213 -30.00 3.07 2.50
CA ILE A 213 -28.95 2.02 2.41
C ILE A 213 -29.36 0.85 1.50
N LEU A 214 -30.61 0.37 1.60
CA LEU A 214 -31.14 -0.73 0.78
C LEU A 214 -31.18 -0.37 -0.71
N GLU A 215 -31.58 0.85 -1.05
CA GLU A 215 -31.59 1.35 -2.42
C GLU A 215 -30.18 1.61 -2.94
N ALA A 216 -29.27 2.09 -2.07
CA ALA A 216 -27.87 2.31 -2.37
C ALA A 216 -27.15 0.98 -2.72
N VAL A 217 -27.49 -0.12 -2.05
CA VAL A 217 -26.97 -1.46 -2.36
C VAL A 217 -27.44 -1.93 -3.75
N GLY A 218 -28.73 -1.85 -4.05
CA GLY A 218 -29.26 -2.24 -5.37
C GLY A 218 -28.78 -1.33 -6.51
N ALA A 219 -28.59 -0.04 -6.23
CA ALA A 219 -27.96 0.93 -7.12
C ALA A 219 -26.48 0.66 -7.35
N GLY A 220 -25.72 0.36 -6.29
CA GLY A 220 -24.30 0.04 -6.33
C GLY A 220 -24.03 -1.20 -7.18
N TRP A 221 -24.88 -2.23 -7.09
CA TRP A 221 -24.78 -3.41 -7.95
C TRP A 221 -25.00 -3.11 -9.45
N ARG A 222 -26.01 -2.27 -9.77
CA ARG A 222 -26.26 -1.83 -11.15
C ARG A 222 -25.10 -0.98 -11.67
N GLN A 223 -24.56 -0.10 -10.83
CA GLN A 223 -23.43 0.76 -11.14
C GLN A 223 -22.15 -0.06 -11.38
N LEU A 224 -21.83 -1.01 -10.51
CA LEU A 224 -20.70 -1.93 -10.66
C LEU A 224 -20.73 -2.69 -12.00
N ARG A 225 -21.90 -3.21 -12.39
CA ARG A 225 -22.09 -3.86 -13.70
C ARG A 225 -21.91 -2.88 -14.86
N GLY A 226 -22.34 -1.63 -14.70
CA GLY A 226 -22.11 -0.55 -15.66
C GLY A 226 -20.63 -0.21 -15.78
N THR A 227 -19.93 -0.03 -14.67
CA THR A 227 -18.53 0.38 -14.62
C THR A 227 -17.59 -0.68 -15.16
N ALA A 228 -17.87 -1.98 -14.95
CA ALA A 228 -17.12 -3.04 -15.61
C ALA A 228 -17.18 -2.93 -17.15
N ARG A 229 -18.32 -2.47 -17.71
CA ARG A 229 -18.43 -2.16 -19.14
C ARG A 229 -17.74 -0.84 -19.47
N GLU A 230 -17.88 0.18 -18.63
CA GLU A 230 -17.24 1.49 -18.86
C GLU A 230 -15.72 1.45 -18.80
N ILE A 231 -15.09 0.62 -17.96
CA ILE A 231 -13.63 0.43 -17.94
C ILE A 231 -13.16 -0.17 -19.27
N ARG A 232 -13.97 -1.03 -19.89
CA ARG A 232 -13.69 -1.57 -21.23
C ARG A 232 -13.82 -0.50 -22.30
N ASP A 233 -14.75 0.44 -22.13
CA ASP A 233 -14.95 1.56 -23.06
C ASP A 233 -13.88 2.65 -22.86
N LEU A 234 -13.40 2.84 -21.63
CA LEU A 234 -12.24 3.66 -21.26
C LEU A 234 -10.94 2.88 -21.49
N LYS A 235 -10.65 2.59 -22.76
CA LYS A 235 -9.47 1.80 -23.18
C LYS A 235 -8.18 2.26 -22.53
N VAL A 236 -7.99 3.57 -22.36
CA VAL A 236 -6.82 4.17 -21.69
C VAL A 236 -6.74 3.75 -20.22
N VAL A 237 -7.85 3.80 -19.48
CA VAL A 237 -7.92 3.40 -18.06
C VAL A 237 -7.63 1.91 -17.93
N GLY A 238 -8.26 1.07 -18.76
CA GLY A 238 -8.00 -0.38 -18.76
C GLY A 238 -6.55 -0.72 -19.07
N LEU A 239 -5.94 -0.05 -20.05
CA LEU A 239 -4.53 -0.21 -20.40
C LEU A 239 -3.59 0.24 -19.28
N PHE A 240 -3.88 1.37 -18.64
CA PHE A 240 -3.12 1.83 -17.47
C PHE A 240 -3.24 0.85 -16.31
N LEU A 241 -4.43 0.34 -16.02
CA LEU A 241 -4.65 -0.65 -14.96
C LEU A 241 -3.89 -1.96 -15.21
N ALA A 242 -3.85 -2.43 -16.46
CA ALA A 242 -3.04 -3.60 -16.84
C ALA A 242 -1.53 -3.34 -16.69
N ALA A 243 -1.06 -2.14 -17.08
CA ALA A 243 0.32 -1.73 -16.86
C ALA A 243 0.65 -1.67 -15.36
N TYR A 244 -0.21 -1.00 -14.58
CA TYR A 244 -0.12 -0.88 -13.12
C TYR A 244 -0.03 -2.22 -12.45
N TRP A 245 -0.92 -3.15 -12.80
CA TRP A 245 -0.92 -4.51 -12.28
C TRP A 245 0.45 -5.19 -12.44
N LEU A 246 1.09 -5.08 -13.61
CA LEU A 246 2.41 -5.71 -13.81
C LEU A 246 3.53 -5.03 -13.01
N TYR A 247 3.70 -3.72 -13.11
CA TYR A 247 4.83 -3.07 -12.45
C TYR A 247 4.66 -2.96 -10.93
N ILE A 248 3.43 -2.78 -10.43
CA ILE A 248 3.21 -2.68 -8.98
C ILE A 248 3.44 -4.02 -8.31
N ASP A 249 3.09 -5.13 -8.97
CA ASP A 249 3.41 -6.47 -8.50
C ASP A 249 4.92 -6.69 -8.38
N GLY A 250 5.68 -6.29 -9.40
CA GLY A 250 7.15 -6.33 -9.35
C GLY A 250 7.71 -5.54 -8.16
N VAL A 251 7.19 -4.33 -7.92
CA VAL A 251 7.57 -3.50 -6.77
C VAL A 251 7.21 -4.17 -5.44
N ASP A 252 5.95 -4.59 -5.27
CA ASP A 252 5.46 -5.24 -4.05
C ASP A 252 6.22 -6.53 -3.77
N THR A 253 6.58 -7.28 -4.80
CA THR A 253 7.38 -8.51 -4.67
C THR A 253 8.77 -8.22 -4.15
N ILE A 254 9.46 -7.22 -4.72
CA ILE A 254 10.78 -6.80 -4.22
C ILE A 254 10.70 -6.41 -2.75
N VAL A 255 9.70 -5.60 -2.36
CA VAL A 255 9.56 -5.13 -0.98
C VAL A 255 9.24 -6.30 -0.02
N ARG A 256 8.27 -7.15 -0.36
CA ARG A 256 7.81 -8.25 0.51
C ARG A 256 8.84 -9.37 0.61
N MET A 257 9.51 -9.70 -0.48
CA MET A 257 10.48 -10.80 -0.53
C MET A 257 11.91 -10.37 -0.23
N ALA A 258 12.20 -9.07 -0.04
CA ALA A 258 13.54 -8.59 0.29
C ALA A 258 14.13 -9.25 1.54
N VAL A 259 13.30 -9.43 2.59
CA VAL A 259 13.70 -10.08 3.84
C VAL A 259 14.04 -11.55 3.59
N ASP A 260 13.14 -12.30 2.95
CA ASP A 260 13.32 -13.71 2.65
C ASP A 260 14.54 -13.94 1.74
N TYR A 261 14.73 -13.08 0.74
CA TYR A 261 15.89 -13.10 -0.15
C TYR A 261 17.20 -12.83 0.60
N GLY A 262 17.23 -11.84 1.49
CA GLY A 262 18.38 -11.55 2.35
C GLY A 262 18.70 -12.69 3.30
N MET A 263 17.68 -13.31 3.90
CA MET A 263 17.84 -14.50 4.75
C MET A 263 18.38 -15.70 3.96
N ALA A 264 17.89 -15.94 2.74
CA ALA A 264 18.36 -17.01 1.87
C ALA A 264 19.84 -16.85 1.46
N LEU A 265 20.37 -15.63 1.52
CA LEU A 265 21.80 -15.32 1.33
C LEU A 265 22.61 -15.35 2.62
N GLY A 266 21.98 -15.67 3.76
CA GLY A 266 22.64 -15.81 5.06
C GLY A 266 22.83 -14.51 5.83
N PHE A 267 22.12 -13.42 5.48
CA PHE A 267 22.23 -12.16 6.21
C PHE A 267 21.50 -12.19 7.56
N PRO A 268 22.07 -11.58 8.61
CA PRO A 268 21.46 -11.56 9.94
C PRO A 268 20.20 -10.70 9.96
N SER A 269 19.21 -11.09 10.77
CA SER A 269 17.92 -10.40 10.92
C SER A 269 18.04 -8.91 11.28
N GLY A 270 19.05 -8.54 12.08
CA GLY A 270 19.33 -7.13 12.43
C GLY A 270 19.65 -6.26 11.21
N SER A 271 20.32 -6.81 10.19
CA SER A 271 20.57 -6.12 8.92
C SER A 271 19.28 -5.91 8.13
N LEU A 272 18.33 -6.84 8.23
CA LEU A 272 17.03 -6.75 7.53
C LEU A 272 16.17 -5.62 8.13
N ILE A 273 16.09 -5.55 9.45
CA ILE A 273 15.38 -4.46 10.15
C ILE A 273 16.01 -3.10 9.84
N THR A 274 17.35 -3.04 9.85
CA THR A 274 18.09 -1.80 9.53
C THR A 274 17.81 -1.35 8.10
N ALA A 275 17.78 -2.27 7.13
CA ALA A 275 17.46 -1.96 5.73
C ALA A 275 16.01 -1.47 5.58
N LEU A 276 15.05 -2.12 6.25
CA LEU A 276 13.65 -1.68 6.24
C LEU A 276 13.50 -0.25 6.77
N LEU A 277 14.19 0.09 7.88
CA LEU A 277 14.21 1.45 8.41
C LEU A 277 14.86 2.43 7.42
N LEU A 278 15.99 2.05 6.83
CA LEU A 278 16.71 2.86 5.86
C LEU A 278 15.82 3.25 4.67
N VAL A 279 15.04 2.30 4.13
CA VAL A 279 14.07 2.56 3.06
C VAL A 279 13.11 3.68 3.47
N GLN A 280 12.57 3.68 4.69
CA GLN A 280 11.59 4.70 5.10
C GLN A 280 12.19 6.11 5.13
N PHE A 281 13.38 6.27 5.70
CA PHE A 281 14.02 7.58 5.81
C PHE A 281 14.55 8.10 4.46
N VAL A 282 14.93 7.20 3.54
CA VAL A 282 15.33 7.57 2.17
C VAL A 282 14.10 7.87 1.30
N ALA A 283 13.03 7.10 1.45
CA ALA A 283 11.80 7.26 0.68
C ALA A 283 11.07 8.57 0.98
N PHE A 284 11.19 9.11 2.20
CA PHE A 284 10.61 10.41 2.55
C PHE A 284 11.09 11.57 1.63
N PRO A 285 12.38 11.95 1.60
CA PRO A 285 12.85 13.03 0.74
C PRO A 285 12.74 12.66 -0.74
N ALA A 286 12.90 11.37 -1.08
CA ALA A 286 12.76 10.90 -2.44
C ALA A 286 11.34 11.10 -2.98
N ALA A 287 10.29 10.75 -2.21
CA ALA A 287 8.90 10.94 -2.60
C ALA A 287 8.59 12.42 -2.88
N VAL A 288 9.05 13.33 -2.01
CA VAL A 288 8.88 14.78 -2.19
C VAL A 288 9.56 15.26 -3.48
N LEU A 289 10.80 14.82 -3.72
CA LEU A 289 11.55 15.18 -4.92
C LEU A 289 10.88 14.62 -6.19
N TYR A 290 10.45 13.36 -6.14
CA TYR A 290 9.79 12.66 -7.24
C TYR A 290 8.49 13.36 -7.65
N GLY A 291 7.70 13.82 -6.67
CA GLY A 291 6.50 14.63 -6.91
C GLY A 291 6.81 15.90 -7.71
N ARG A 292 7.87 16.63 -7.34
CA ARG A 292 8.30 17.85 -8.04
C ARG A 292 8.85 17.58 -9.45
N ILE A 293 9.56 16.47 -9.62
CA ILE A 293 10.06 16.06 -10.94
C ILE A 293 8.88 15.69 -11.84
N SER A 294 7.92 14.92 -11.35
CA SER A 294 6.72 14.51 -12.08
C SER A 294 5.87 15.71 -12.53
N GLU A 295 5.74 16.76 -11.70
CA GLU A 295 5.06 18.00 -12.11
C GLU A 295 5.69 18.65 -13.35
N ARG A 296 7.01 18.49 -13.57
CA ARG A 296 7.75 19.07 -14.70
C ARG A 296 7.85 18.15 -15.90
N THR A 297 8.13 16.86 -15.68
CA THR A 297 8.34 15.89 -16.76
C THR A 297 7.05 15.18 -17.19
N GLY A 298 5.99 15.30 -16.38
CA GLY A 298 4.76 14.54 -16.53
C GLY A 298 4.80 13.19 -15.80
N PRO A 299 3.64 12.64 -15.43
CA PRO A 299 3.53 11.42 -14.63
C PRO A 299 4.00 10.15 -15.37
N LYS A 300 3.72 10.04 -16.67
CA LYS A 300 4.09 8.86 -17.47
C LYS A 300 5.62 8.66 -17.55
N PRO A 301 6.44 9.66 -17.95
CA PRO A 301 7.90 9.53 -17.91
C PRO A 301 8.44 9.25 -16.51
N ALA A 302 7.86 9.84 -15.47
CA ALA A 302 8.28 9.62 -14.09
C ALA A 302 8.07 8.16 -13.64
N ILE A 303 6.93 7.55 -13.97
CA ILE A 303 6.67 6.13 -13.68
C ILE A 303 7.59 5.23 -14.51
N LEU A 304 7.80 5.51 -15.80
CA LEU A 304 8.72 4.72 -16.65
C LEU A 304 10.16 4.75 -16.12
N ALA A 305 10.64 5.90 -15.65
CA ALA A 305 11.95 6.02 -15.01
C ALA A 305 12.04 5.17 -13.73
N ALA A 306 10.98 5.12 -12.92
CA ALA A 306 10.95 4.26 -11.74
C ALA A 306 10.95 2.78 -12.10
N ILE A 307 10.19 2.37 -13.13
CA ILE A 307 10.19 0.98 -13.63
C ILE A 307 11.59 0.59 -14.11
N ALA A 308 12.28 1.47 -14.84
CA ALA A 308 13.67 1.25 -15.26
C ALA A 308 14.62 1.16 -14.05
N GLY A 309 14.45 2.01 -13.04
CA GLY A 309 15.19 1.97 -11.78
C GLY A 309 15.01 0.62 -11.05
N TYR A 310 13.78 0.14 -10.94
CA TYR A 310 13.48 -1.18 -10.36
C TYR A 310 14.02 -2.34 -11.20
N GLY A 311 14.03 -2.22 -12.54
CA GLY A 311 14.73 -3.15 -13.42
C GLY A 311 16.24 -3.20 -13.11
N GLY A 312 16.88 -2.04 -12.95
CA GLY A 312 18.28 -1.94 -12.53
C GLY A 312 18.54 -2.54 -11.15
N ILE A 313 17.69 -2.25 -10.16
CA ILE A 313 17.75 -2.83 -8.81
C ILE A 313 17.68 -4.37 -8.87
N THR A 314 16.79 -4.89 -9.72
CA THR A 314 16.63 -6.35 -9.91
C THR A 314 17.90 -7.00 -10.46
N VAL A 315 18.56 -6.35 -11.43
CA VAL A 315 19.85 -6.81 -11.97
C VAL A 315 20.95 -6.72 -10.92
N LEU A 316 21.03 -5.62 -10.16
CA LEU A 316 22.04 -5.44 -9.12
C LEU A 316 21.86 -6.46 -7.97
N ALA A 317 20.62 -6.80 -7.63
CA ALA A 317 20.31 -7.77 -6.60
C ALA A 317 20.81 -9.19 -6.94
N TYR A 318 20.95 -9.54 -8.23
CA TYR A 318 21.57 -10.80 -8.66
C TYR A 318 23.04 -10.91 -8.22
N TYR A 319 23.76 -9.79 -8.22
CA TYR A 319 25.17 -9.71 -7.83
C TYR A 319 25.37 -9.47 -6.32
N MET A 320 24.30 -9.49 -5.52
CA MET A 320 24.38 -9.29 -4.08
C MET A 320 25.16 -10.41 -3.38
N SER A 321 26.22 -10.05 -2.66
CA SER A 321 27.11 -10.95 -1.91
C SER A 321 27.38 -10.44 -0.51
N GLU A 322 27.49 -9.12 -0.33
CA GLU A 322 27.86 -8.50 0.94
C GLU A 322 26.70 -7.74 1.58
N ARG A 323 26.76 -7.57 2.91
CA ARG A 323 25.73 -6.85 3.67
C ARG A 323 25.54 -5.40 3.20
N TRP A 324 26.61 -4.73 2.76
CA TRP A 324 26.50 -3.36 2.27
C TRP A 324 25.81 -3.28 0.90
N HIS A 325 25.87 -4.32 0.06
CA HIS A 325 25.06 -4.39 -1.18
C HIS A 325 23.57 -4.34 -0.83
N PHE A 326 23.16 -5.03 0.24
CA PHE A 326 21.77 -5.02 0.68
C PHE A 326 21.32 -3.63 1.15
N TYR A 327 22.15 -2.91 1.91
CA TYR A 327 21.87 -1.53 2.29
C TYR A 327 21.86 -0.57 1.09
N ALA A 328 22.78 -0.74 0.14
CA ALA A 328 22.79 0.06 -1.09
C ALA A 328 21.51 -0.17 -1.92
N LEU A 329 21.07 -1.42 -2.06
CA LEU A 329 19.80 -1.75 -2.72
C LEU A 329 18.60 -1.18 -1.96
N ALA A 330 18.62 -1.21 -0.62
CA ALA A 330 17.58 -0.59 0.20
C ALA A 330 17.49 0.93 -0.04
N VAL A 331 18.64 1.63 -0.16
CA VAL A 331 18.66 3.05 -0.56
C VAL A 331 18.06 3.23 -1.95
N LEU A 332 18.50 2.44 -2.94
CA LEU A 332 17.97 2.54 -4.31
C LEU A 332 16.47 2.29 -4.37
N VAL A 333 15.98 1.26 -3.67
CA VAL A 333 14.54 0.98 -3.53
C VAL A 333 13.84 2.18 -2.92
N GLY A 334 14.35 2.73 -1.80
CA GLY A 334 13.79 3.93 -1.17
C GLY A 334 13.69 5.13 -2.12
N LEU A 335 14.67 5.33 -3.02
CA LEU A 335 14.65 6.43 -3.99
C LEU A 335 13.47 6.36 -4.98
N PHE A 336 13.02 5.16 -5.35
CA PHE A 336 11.95 4.97 -6.34
C PHE A 336 10.61 4.57 -5.73
N GLN A 337 10.59 3.90 -4.59
CA GLN A 337 9.40 3.30 -3.99
C GLN A 337 8.30 4.32 -3.75
N GLY A 338 8.63 5.44 -3.10
CA GLY A 338 7.66 6.49 -2.83
C GLY A 338 7.19 7.24 -4.07
N GLY A 339 8.06 7.35 -5.07
CA GLY A 339 7.76 8.01 -6.33
C GLY A 339 6.77 7.21 -7.16
N ILE A 340 7.05 5.93 -7.43
CA ILE A 340 6.22 5.12 -8.31
C ILE A 340 4.79 4.99 -7.78
N GLN A 341 4.62 4.74 -6.48
CA GLN A 341 3.29 4.58 -5.88
C GLN A 341 2.51 5.91 -5.88
N ALA A 342 3.16 7.01 -5.50
CA ALA A 342 2.52 8.33 -5.47
C ALA A 342 2.07 8.80 -6.85
N ILE A 343 2.92 8.66 -7.86
CA ILE A 343 2.64 9.14 -9.22
C ILE A 343 1.66 8.21 -9.94
N SER A 344 1.69 6.89 -9.69
CA SER A 344 0.67 5.99 -10.21
C SER A 344 -0.72 6.33 -9.66
N ARG A 345 -0.83 6.65 -8.37
CA ARG A 345 -2.10 7.09 -7.76
C ARG A 345 -2.59 8.41 -8.37
N SER A 346 -1.71 9.40 -8.52
CA SER A 346 -2.09 10.70 -9.06
C SER A 346 -2.42 10.65 -10.55
N LEU A 347 -1.70 9.84 -11.34
CA LEU A 347 -2.03 9.59 -12.74
C LEU A 347 -3.39 8.92 -12.87
N TYR A 348 -3.67 7.91 -12.05
CA TYR A 348 -4.98 7.26 -12.05
C TYR A 348 -6.11 8.25 -11.72
N ALA A 349 -5.92 9.10 -10.71
CA ALA A 349 -6.88 10.14 -10.35
C ALA A 349 -7.18 11.11 -11.50
N ARG A 350 -6.25 11.34 -12.44
CA ARG A 350 -6.46 12.20 -13.62
C ARG A 350 -7.30 11.51 -14.71
N LEU A 351 -7.18 10.19 -14.82
CA LEU A 351 -7.78 9.38 -15.88
C LEU A 351 -9.22 8.95 -15.58
N ILE A 352 -9.71 9.16 -14.35
CA ILE A 352 -11.03 8.70 -13.91
C ILE A 352 -12.03 9.86 -13.77
N PRO A 353 -13.34 9.58 -13.93
CA PRO A 353 -14.39 10.56 -13.62
C PRO A 353 -14.45 10.86 -12.11
N GLU A 354 -14.47 12.15 -11.75
CA GLU A 354 -14.47 12.60 -10.34
C GLU A 354 -15.73 12.16 -9.56
N ASN A 355 -16.87 12.00 -10.24
CA ASN A 355 -18.14 11.55 -9.67
C ASN A 355 -18.20 10.04 -9.36
N LYS A 356 -17.22 9.26 -9.82
CA LYS A 356 -17.12 7.80 -9.58
C LYS A 356 -15.78 7.41 -8.95
N ALA A 357 -15.15 8.36 -8.25
CA ALA A 357 -13.79 8.16 -7.75
C ALA A 357 -13.67 6.95 -6.81
N ALA A 358 -14.62 6.72 -5.89
CA ALA A 358 -14.50 5.60 -4.94
C ALA A 358 -14.65 4.24 -5.60
N GLU A 359 -15.54 4.12 -6.58
CA GLU A 359 -15.68 2.90 -7.35
C GLU A 359 -14.42 2.58 -8.17
N PHE A 360 -13.90 3.55 -8.92
CA PHE A 360 -12.67 3.37 -9.71
C PHE A 360 -11.45 3.10 -8.82
N PHE A 361 -11.29 3.84 -7.70
CA PHE A 361 -10.23 3.52 -6.73
C PHE A 361 -10.42 2.15 -6.07
N GLY A 362 -11.66 1.67 -5.95
CA GLY A 362 -11.97 0.29 -5.58
C GLY A 362 -11.37 -0.71 -6.57
N PHE A 363 -11.53 -0.49 -7.87
CA PHE A 363 -10.90 -1.33 -8.91
C PHE A 363 -9.37 -1.22 -8.92
N TYR A 364 -8.82 0.00 -8.83
CA TYR A 364 -7.38 0.24 -8.77
C TYR A 364 -6.73 -0.48 -7.60
N ASN A 365 -7.29 -0.32 -6.40
CA ASN A 365 -6.79 -0.98 -5.21
C ASN A 365 -6.98 -2.50 -5.29
N MET A 366 -8.15 -2.99 -5.72
CA MET A 366 -8.37 -4.42 -5.97
C MET A 366 -7.31 -5.02 -6.90
N LEU A 367 -7.06 -4.39 -8.05
CA LEU A 367 -6.08 -4.86 -9.02
C LEU A 367 -4.68 -4.87 -8.42
N GLY A 368 -4.27 -3.80 -7.71
CA GLY A 368 -2.98 -3.76 -7.01
C GLY A 368 -2.79 -4.91 -6.02
N LYS A 369 -3.87 -5.38 -5.36
CA LYS A 369 -3.80 -6.49 -4.40
C LYS A 369 -3.78 -7.85 -5.07
N PHE A 370 -4.50 -8.04 -6.17
CA PHE A 370 -4.35 -9.23 -7.00
C PHE A 370 -2.99 -9.28 -7.70
N ALA A 371 -2.38 -8.12 -7.97
CA ALA A 371 -1.04 -7.98 -8.51
C ALA A 371 -0.06 -8.78 -7.69
N ALA A 372 -0.01 -8.52 -6.38
CA ALA A 372 0.96 -9.05 -5.41
C ALA A 372 0.95 -10.59 -5.22
N VAL A 373 0.29 -11.34 -6.08
CA VAL A 373 0.29 -12.81 -6.14
C VAL A 373 1.22 -13.33 -7.24
N VAL A 374 1.26 -12.66 -8.40
CA VAL A 374 1.96 -13.18 -9.58
C VAL A 374 3.47 -13.12 -9.40
N GLY A 375 4.01 -12.03 -8.89
CA GLY A 375 5.43 -11.80 -8.74
C GLY A 375 6.06 -12.74 -7.71
N PRO A 376 5.49 -12.92 -6.50
CA PRO A 376 6.02 -13.89 -5.56
C PRO A 376 5.91 -15.33 -6.08
N ALA A 377 4.82 -15.66 -6.79
CA ALA A 377 4.66 -16.97 -7.41
C ALA A 377 5.71 -17.21 -8.52
N LEU A 378 5.97 -16.20 -9.36
CA LEU A 378 6.97 -16.24 -10.42
C LEU A 378 8.37 -16.40 -9.84
N MET A 379 8.77 -15.52 -8.91
CA MET A 379 10.07 -15.58 -8.23
C MET A 379 10.25 -16.90 -7.48
N GLY A 380 9.23 -17.35 -6.76
CA GLY A 380 9.24 -18.61 -6.01
C GLY A 380 9.37 -19.82 -6.91
N THR A 381 8.59 -19.90 -8.00
CA THR A 381 8.64 -21.01 -8.96
C THR A 381 9.99 -21.08 -9.67
N VAL A 382 10.52 -19.94 -10.13
CA VAL A 382 11.85 -19.89 -10.75
C VAL A 382 12.94 -20.29 -9.76
N THR A 383 12.83 -19.86 -8.50
CA THR A 383 13.77 -20.28 -7.44
C THR A 383 13.69 -21.78 -7.19
N LEU A 384 12.49 -22.36 -7.15
CA LEU A 384 12.27 -23.78 -6.92
C LEU A 384 12.87 -24.64 -8.05
N ILE A 385 12.66 -24.24 -9.30
CA ILE A 385 13.16 -24.98 -10.48
C ILE A 385 14.68 -24.86 -10.60
N THR A 386 15.23 -23.67 -10.37
CA THR A 386 16.66 -23.42 -10.59
C THR A 386 17.53 -23.71 -9.36
N GLY A 387 16.94 -23.83 -8.18
CA GLY A 387 17.65 -23.90 -6.89
C GLY A 387 18.44 -22.64 -6.53
N ARG A 388 18.26 -21.52 -7.26
CA ARG A 388 19.06 -20.30 -7.11
C ARG A 388 18.15 -19.09 -6.85
N PRO A 389 18.08 -18.58 -5.61
CA PRO A 389 17.28 -17.39 -5.27
C PRO A 389 17.59 -16.18 -6.15
N ARG A 390 18.85 -16.03 -6.57
CA ARG A 390 19.32 -14.96 -7.46
C ARG A 390 18.65 -14.98 -8.84
N VAL A 391 18.38 -16.17 -9.38
CA VAL A 391 17.67 -16.29 -10.67
C VAL A 391 16.18 -16.03 -10.47
N GLY A 392 15.64 -16.39 -9.30
CA GLY A 392 14.30 -16.03 -8.86
C GLY A 392 14.04 -14.53 -8.96
N ILE A 393 14.89 -13.69 -8.37
CA ILE A 393 14.65 -12.23 -8.40
C ILE A 393 14.73 -11.66 -9.82
N LEU A 394 15.62 -12.17 -10.69
CA LEU A 394 15.72 -11.74 -12.09
C LEU A 394 14.44 -11.96 -12.90
N SER A 395 13.61 -12.94 -12.52
CA SER A 395 12.34 -13.20 -13.21
C SER A 395 11.36 -12.00 -13.17
N LEU A 396 11.49 -11.12 -12.17
CA LEU A 396 10.67 -9.91 -12.04
C LEU A 396 10.92 -8.89 -13.16
N LEU A 397 12.04 -9.00 -13.90
CA LEU A 397 12.27 -8.20 -15.10
C LEU A 397 11.18 -8.39 -16.16
N ILE A 398 10.54 -9.56 -16.21
CA ILE A 398 9.41 -9.83 -17.11
C ILE A 398 8.23 -8.91 -16.78
N LEU A 399 7.93 -8.75 -15.49
CA LEU A 399 6.85 -7.88 -15.00
C LEU A 399 7.17 -6.41 -15.27
N PHE A 400 8.40 -5.97 -15.00
CA PHE A 400 8.80 -4.59 -15.28
C PHE A 400 8.83 -4.27 -16.77
N ALA A 401 9.33 -5.18 -17.62
CA ALA A 401 9.33 -5.00 -19.07
C ALA A 401 7.90 -4.96 -19.63
N GLY A 402 7.03 -5.87 -19.20
CA GLY A 402 5.62 -5.88 -19.59
C GLY A 402 4.88 -4.63 -19.12
N GLY A 403 5.09 -4.22 -17.86
CA GLY A 403 4.52 -3.00 -17.28
C GLY A 403 4.97 -1.74 -18.03
N ALA A 404 6.27 -1.64 -18.36
CA ALA A 404 6.79 -0.53 -19.15
C ALA A 404 6.21 -0.52 -20.57
N ALA A 405 6.14 -1.67 -21.25
CA ALA A 405 5.62 -1.78 -22.61
C ALA A 405 4.13 -1.38 -22.70
N LEU A 406 3.32 -1.80 -21.72
CA LEU A 406 1.91 -1.39 -21.65
C LEU A 406 1.77 0.09 -21.29
N LEU A 407 2.53 0.59 -20.30
CA LEU A 407 2.49 1.99 -19.89
C LEU A 407 2.92 2.94 -21.03
N TRP A 408 3.88 2.51 -21.86
CA TRP A 408 4.31 3.27 -23.03
C TRP A 408 3.15 3.55 -23.99
N ARG A 409 2.19 2.63 -24.10
CA ARG A 409 1.02 2.76 -24.98
C ARG A 409 -0.13 3.57 -24.36
N VAL A 410 -0.04 3.95 -23.09
CA VAL A 410 -1.07 4.77 -22.43
C VAL A 410 -0.98 6.21 -22.95
N ASP A 411 -2.04 6.67 -23.60
CA ASP A 411 -2.24 8.07 -23.99
C ASP A 411 -2.93 8.83 -22.85
N VAL A 412 -2.16 9.61 -22.11
CA VAL A 412 -2.64 10.34 -20.93
C VAL A 412 -3.60 11.47 -21.33
N GLU A 413 -3.34 12.14 -22.46
CA GLU A 413 -4.16 13.26 -22.91
C GLU A 413 -5.55 12.80 -23.37
N GLU A 414 -5.60 11.71 -24.14
CA GLU A 414 -6.86 11.08 -24.55
C GLU A 414 -7.66 10.58 -23.34
N GLY A 415 -6.98 9.99 -22.35
CA GLY A 415 -7.62 9.53 -21.12
C GLY A 415 -8.25 10.69 -20.33
N GLU A 416 -7.51 11.79 -20.15
CA GLU A 416 -8.02 12.98 -19.46
C GLU A 416 -9.17 13.67 -20.20
N ARG A 417 -9.19 13.62 -21.54
CA ARG A 417 -10.31 14.15 -22.35
C ARG A 417 -11.55 13.29 -22.15
N THR A 418 -11.42 11.97 -22.28
CA THR A 418 -12.56 11.04 -22.17
C THR A 418 -13.16 11.05 -20.75
N ALA A 419 -12.33 11.21 -19.72
CA ALA A 419 -12.81 11.36 -18.35
C ALA A 419 -13.63 12.66 -18.15
N ARG A 420 -13.30 13.73 -18.88
CA ARG A 420 -14.04 15.00 -18.85
C ARG A 420 -15.38 14.91 -19.58
N GLU A 421 -15.41 14.26 -20.74
CA GLU A 421 -16.65 14.07 -21.53
C GLU A 421 -17.70 13.26 -20.78
N LYS A 422 -17.31 12.39 -19.83
CA LYS A 422 -18.25 11.67 -18.97
C LYS A 422 -18.74 12.46 -17.75
N LEU A 423 -18.19 13.64 -17.49
CA LEU A 423 -18.67 14.56 -16.44
C LEU A 423 -19.74 15.55 -16.96
N SER A 424 -19.78 15.78 -18.28
CA SER A 424 -20.83 16.55 -18.98
C SER A 424 -22.02 15.68 -19.35
#